data_AF-A0A7K4B4J6-F1
#
_entry.id   AF-A0A7K4B4J6-F1
#
_cell.length_a   1.000
_cell.length_b   1.000
_cell.length_c   1.000
_cell.angle_alpha   90.00
_cell.angle_beta   90.00
_cell.angle_gamma   90.00
#
_symmetry.space_group_name_H-M   'P 1'
#
loop_
_entity.id
_entity.type
_entity.pdbx_description
1 polymer ?
#
loop_
_entity_poly.entity_id
_entity_poly.type
_entity_poly.pdbx_seq_one_letter_code
_entity_poly.pdbx_strand_id
1 'polypeptide(L)'
;KAAGLICQKTGARLIALSGNWCTDKKPAAVNLVMGRGKTASAGVLLTQDLIGKVLKTDAASLLEVNTRKNLVGSARAGSFGFNAHAANIVAAMFIACGQDPAHVVEGSLCMTTVDPAPSGVYVSVTLPALPVGTVGGGTTVETQAECLRLLGVAGSGDPPGSNARKFGEIVAAGVLAGELSLLGALAAQHLARAHSTLGR
;
A
#
# COMPACT_ATOMS: atom_id res chain seq x y z
N LYS A 1 21.30 -16.66 -16.35
CA LYS A 1 21.84 -17.99 -15.95
C LYS A 1 20.80 -19.09 -16.08
N ALA A 2 19.70 -19.08 -15.30
CA ALA A 2 18.65 -20.11 -15.37
C ALA A 2 18.06 -20.30 -16.79
N ALA A 3 17.67 -19.22 -17.48
CA ALA A 3 17.15 -19.31 -18.85
C ALA A 3 18.13 -19.98 -19.82
N GLY A 4 19.44 -19.71 -19.70
CA GLY A 4 20.46 -20.34 -20.54
C GLY A 4 20.58 -21.85 -20.30
N LEU A 5 20.49 -22.29 -19.04
CA LEU A 5 20.48 -23.72 -18.71
C LEU A 5 19.25 -24.41 -19.31
N ILE A 6 18.08 -23.77 -19.27
CA ILE A 6 16.84 -24.31 -19.87
C ILE A 6 17.02 -24.44 -21.38
N CYS A 7 17.44 -23.37 -22.07
CA CYS A 7 17.69 -23.41 -23.51
C CYS A 7 18.65 -24.52 -23.91
N GLN A 8 19.74 -24.71 -23.15
CA GLN A 8 20.70 -25.78 -23.41
C GLN A 8 20.11 -27.18 -23.22
N LYS A 9 19.24 -27.38 -22.21
CA LYS A 9 18.66 -28.68 -21.89
C LYS A 9 17.48 -29.07 -22.77
N THR A 10 16.74 -28.08 -23.30
CA THR A 10 15.48 -28.33 -24.03
C THR A 10 15.57 -28.02 -25.52
N GLY A 11 16.62 -27.33 -25.97
CA GLY A 11 16.69 -26.78 -27.33
C GLY A 11 15.76 -25.59 -27.56
N ALA A 12 15.06 -25.10 -26.54
CA ALA A 12 14.17 -23.96 -26.67
C ALA A 12 14.94 -22.65 -26.92
N ARG A 13 14.38 -21.75 -27.72
CA ARG A 13 14.95 -20.42 -27.98
C ARG A 13 14.42 -19.37 -27.00
N LEU A 14 15.32 -18.68 -26.30
CA LEU A 14 14.97 -17.51 -25.49
C LEU A 14 14.66 -16.31 -26.38
N ILE A 15 13.43 -15.81 -26.35
CA ILE A 15 13.01 -14.60 -27.08
C ILE A 15 13.33 -13.34 -26.28
N ALA A 16 12.93 -13.29 -25.01
CA ALA A 16 13.17 -12.18 -24.11
C ALA A 16 13.30 -12.69 -22.68
N LEU A 17 14.16 -12.05 -21.88
CA LEU A 17 14.27 -12.34 -20.44
C LEU A 17 13.02 -11.87 -19.66
N SER A 18 12.34 -10.84 -20.15
CA SER A 18 11.07 -10.36 -19.60
C SER A 18 9.98 -10.46 -20.67
N GLY A 19 9.06 -11.39 -20.48
CA GLY A 19 7.86 -11.56 -21.30
C GLY A 19 6.64 -10.86 -20.71
N ASN A 20 6.83 -9.83 -19.88
CA ASN A 20 5.78 -9.16 -19.09
C ASN A 20 5.00 -10.05 -18.09
N TRP A 21 5.42 -11.29 -17.82
CA TRP A 21 4.82 -12.13 -16.77
C TRP A 21 5.42 -11.87 -15.37
N CYS A 22 6.45 -11.04 -15.27
CA CYS A 22 6.95 -10.53 -14.00
C CYS A 22 6.02 -9.50 -13.33
N THR A 23 5.02 -9.01 -14.08
CA THR A 23 4.79 -7.62 -14.52
C THR A 23 5.52 -6.52 -13.76
N ASP A 24 6.46 -5.85 -14.42
CA ASP A 24 7.24 -4.74 -13.86
C ASP A 24 6.71 -3.38 -14.35
N LYS A 25 6.29 -2.48 -13.47
CA LYS A 25 5.82 -1.10 -13.79
C LYS A 25 4.58 -1.04 -14.69
N LYS A 26 3.80 -2.11 -14.76
CA LYS A 26 2.49 -2.15 -15.42
C LYS A 26 1.46 -2.78 -14.48
N PRO A 27 0.19 -2.36 -14.52
CA PRO A 27 -0.84 -2.97 -13.70
C PRO A 27 -1.10 -4.41 -14.16
N ALA A 28 -1.08 -5.37 -13.24
CA ALA A 28 -1.39 -6.76 -13.56
C ALA A 28 -1.96 -7.52 -12.36
N ALA A 29 -2.98 -8.34 -12.63
CA ALA A 29 -3.61 -9.21 -11.64
C ALA A 29 -2.63 -10.22 -11.02
N VAL A 30 -1.62 -10.68 -11.77
CA VAL A 30 -0.61 -11.62 -11.23
C VAL A 30 0.13 -11.03 -10.01
N ASN A 31 0.42 -9.73 -10.02
CA ASN A 31 1.07 -9.05 -8.89
C ASN A 31 0.12 -8.92 -7.70
N LEU A 32 -1.18 -8.73 -7.93
CA LEU A 32 -2.19 -8.68 -6.88
C LEU A 32 -2.39 -10.05 -6.21
N VAL A 33 -2.41 -11.13 -6.99
CA VAL A 33 -2.74 -12.49 -6.53
C VAL A 33 -1.52 -13.23 -5.98
N MET A 34 -0.40 -13.18 -6.69
CA MET A 34 0.81 -13.94 -6.33
C MET A 34 1.82 -13.10 -5.54
N GLY A 35 1.60 -11.79 -5.47
CA GLY A 35 2.52 -10.83 -4.86
C GLY A 35 3.77 -10.55 -5.70
N ARG A 36 4.49 -9.48 -5.35
CA ARG A 36 5.80 -9.14 -5.94
C ARG A 36 6.62 -8.25 -5.00
N GLY A 37 7.89 -8.56 -4.83
CA GLY A 37 8.71 -7.83 -3.87
C GLY A 37 8.32 -8.21 -2.43
N LYS A 38 7.79 -7.27 -1.64
CA LYS A 38 7.27 -7.55 -0.30
C LYS A 38 5.74 -7.55 -0.32
N THR A 39 5.15 -8.47 0.42
CA THR A 39 3.76 -8.38 0.87
C THR A 39 3.76 -7.78 2.27
N ALA A 40 3.05 -6.67 2.46
CA ALA A 40 3.00 -5.97 3.73
C ALA A 40 1.55 -5.68 4.14
N SER A 41 1.28 -5.70 5.44
CA SER A 41 -0.01 -5.30 6.00
C SER A 41 0.21 -4.49 7.27
N ALA A 42 -0.68 -3.55 7.52
CA ALA A 42 -0.75 -2.79 8.76
C ALA A 42 -2.21 -2.67 9.17
N GLY A 43 -2.49 -2.70 10.47
CA GLY A 43 -3.84 -2.51 10.98
C GLY A 43 -3.86 -1.93 12.38
N VAL A 44 -5.00 -1.35 12.73
CA VAL A 44 -5.21 -0.70 14.03
C VAL A 44 -6.66 -0.85 14.46
N LEU A 45 -6.86 -1.12 15.75
CA LEU A 45 -8.16 -1.02 16.39
C LEU A 45 -8.42 0.44 16.80
N LEU A 46 -9.42 1.07 16.20
CA LEU A 46 -9.88 2.41 16.56
C LEU A 46 -11.08 2.32 17.48
N THR A 47 -10.96 2.95 18.65
CA THR A 47 -12.08 3.07 19.58
C THR A 47 -13.06 4.13 19.10
N GLN A 48 -14.34 4.03 19.52
CA GLN A 48 -15.35 5.07 19.26
C GLN A 48 -14.86 6.47 19.67
N ASP A 49 -14.15 6.56 20.80
CA ASP A 49 -13.61 7.83 21.31
C ASP A 49 -12.58 8.45 20.36
N LEU A 50 -11.64 7.65 19.83
CA LEU A 50 -10.65 8.12 18.85
C LEU A 50 -11.31 8.51 17.53
N ILE A 51 -12.30 7.73 17.07
CA ILE A 51 -13.04 8.03 15.85
C ILE A 51 -13.75 9.38 15.97
N GLY A 52 -14.48 9.61 17.07
CA GLY A 52 -15.19 10.86 17.31
C GLY A 52 -14.25 12.05 17.53
N LYS A 53 -13.21 11.89 18.37
CA LYS A 53 -12.31 13.00 18.73
C LYS A 53 -11.32 13.36 17.63
N VAL A 54 -10.78 12.39 16.90
CA VAL A 54 -9.71 12.63 15.92
C VAL A 54 -10.28 12.70 14.51
N LEU A 55 -11.06 11.70 14.09
CA LEU A 55 -11.58 11.61 12.73
C LEU A 55 -12.87 12.40 12.51
N LYS A 56 -13.48 12.92 13.59
CA LYS A 56 -14.69 13.76 13.56
C LYS A 56 -15.87 13.09 12.84
N THR A 57 -15.99 11.78 13.01
CA THR A 57 -17.04 10.94 12.43
C THR A 57 -17.43 9.84 13.41
N ASP A 58 -18.12 8.80 12.94
CA ASP A 58 -18.52 7.63 13.69
C ASP A 58 -18.12 6.33 12.97
N ALA A 59 -18.13 5.22 13.71
CA ALA A 59 -17.75 3.90 13.19
C ALA A 59 -18.60 3.43 12.00
N ALA A 60 -19.91 3.70 12.01
CA ALA A 60 -20.82 3.25 10.96
C ALA A 60 -20.58 4.03 9.67
N SER A 61 -20.36 5.35 9.76
CA SER A 61 -20.00 6.19 8.61
C SER A 61 -18.67 5.77 7.99
N LEU A 62 -17.65 5.44 8.81
CA LEU A 62 -16.37 4.91 8.31
C LEU A 62 -16.54 3.59 7.54
N LEU A 63 -17.28 2.64 8.12
CA LEU A 63 -17.57 1.36 7.50
C LEU A 63 -18.31 1.53 6.17
N GLU A 64 -19.35 2.37 6.15
CA GLU A 64 -20.16 2.62 4.96
C GLU A 64 -19.33 3.26 3.85
N VAL A 65 -18.55 4.30 4.17
CA VAL A 65 -17.68 4.96 3.18
C VAL A 65 -16.66 3.98 2.61
N ASN A 66 -15.98 3.19 3.45
CA ASN A 66 -15.01 2.21 2.95
C ASN A 66 -15.69 1.17 2.04
N THR A 67 -16.82 0.63 2.47
CA THR A 67 -17.56 -0.38 1.70
C THR A 67 -18.02 0.15 0.36
N ARG A 68 -18.67 1.33 0.34
CA ARG A 68 -19.21 1.91 -0.90
C ARG A 68 -18.12 2.42 -1.82
N LYS A 69 -17.10 3.07 -1.28
CA LYS A 69 -16.05 3.72 -2.08
C LYS A 69 -14.96 2.73 -2.48
N ASN A 70 -14.26 2.16 -1.50
CA ASN A 70 -13.05 1.38 -1.72
C ASN A 70 -13.37 -0.02 -2.24
N LEU A 71 -14.50 -0.62 -1.85
CA LEU A 71 -14.89 -1.95 -2.32
C LEU A 71 -15.84 -1.89 -3.51
N VAL A 72 -17.09 -1.45 -3.31
CA VAL A 72 -18.13 -1.48 -4.37
C VAL A 72 -17.77 -0.56 -5.54
N GLY A 73 -17.31 0.67 -5.26
CA GLY A 73 -16.89 1.63 -6.27
C GLY A 73 -15.73 1.12 -7.12
N SER A 74 -14.66 0.62 -6.47
CA SER A 74 -13.50 0.04 -7.15
C SER A 74 -13.84 -1.20 -7.97
N ALA A 75 -14.70 -2.09 -7.43
CA ALA A 75 -15.19 -3.25 -8.15
C ALA A 75 -15.96 -2.85 -9.40
N ARG A 76 -16.84 -1.84 -9.30
CA ARG A 76 -17.58 -1.30 -10.44
C ARG A 76 -16.67 -0.67 -11.49
N ALA A 77 -15.55 -0.09 -11.07
CA ALA A 77 -14.56 0.52 -11.96
C ALA A 77 -13.60 -0.50 -12.62
N GLY A 78 -13.64 -1.78 -12.24
CA GLY A 78 -12.63 -2.76 -12.69
C GLY A 78 -11.22 -2.45 -12.18
N SER A 79 -11.12 -1.76 -11.04
CA SER A 79 -9.86 -1.35 -10.43
C SER A 79 -9.13 -2.52 -9.76
N PHE A 80 -7.80 -2.45 -9.69
CA PHE A 80 -6.97 -3.30 -8.83
C PHE A 80 -6.59 -2.63 -7.51
N GLY A 81 -6.86 -1.33 -7.36
CA GLY A 81 -6.70 -0.59 -6.11
C GLY A 81 -8.04 -0.49 -5.39
N PHE A 82 -8.16 -1.17 -4.25
CA PHE A 82 -9.32 -1.16 -3.35
C PHE A 82 -9.01 -0.29 -2.13
N ASN A 83 -8.53 0.93 -2.38
CA ASN A 83 -8.05 1.88 -1.39
C ASN A 83 -8.45 3.31 -1.78
N ALA A 84 -8.20 4.28 -0.90
CA ALA A 84 -8.52 5.66 -1.15
C ALA A 84 -7.41 6.40 -1.88
N HIS A 85 -6.18 6.35 -1.36
CA HIS A 85 -5.03 7.06 -1.96
C HIS A 85 -3.67 6.46 -1.60
N ALA A 86 -3.56 5.13 -1.49
CA ALA A 86 -2.28 4.47 -1.17
C ALA A 86 -1.11 4.92 -2.08
N ALA A 87 -1.41 5.20 -3.36
CA ALA A 87 -0.45 5.73 -4.33
C ALA A 87 0.25 7.02 -3.88
N ASN A 88 -0.45 7.93 -3.19
CA ASN A 88 0.14 9.19 -2.72
C ASN A 88 1.24 8.92 -1.70
N ILE A 89 0.96 8.06 -0.72
CA ILE A 89 1.92 7.73 0.33
C ILE A 89 3.09 6.94 -0.23
N VAL A 90 2.82 5.94 -1.07
CA VAL A 90 3.85 5.13 -1.72
C VAL A 90 4.77 6.00 -2.57
N ALA A 91 4.21 6.88 -3.42
CA ALA A 91 5.01 7.78 -4.26
C ALA A 91 5.89 8.72 -3.42
N ALA A 92 5.32 9.34 -2.37
CA ALA A 92 6.06 10.23 -1.48
C ALA A 92 7.23 9.51 -0.81
N MET A 93 6.99 8.33 -0.23
CA MET A 93 8.02 7.51 0.40
C MET A 93 9.07 7.05 -0.61
N PHE A 94 8.66 6.71 -1.84
CA PHE A 94 9.56 6.24 -2.88
C PHE A 94 10.53 7.33 -3.32
N ILE A 95 10.01 8.54 -3.59
CA ILE A 95 10.81 9.68 -3.98
C ILE A 95 11.76 10.10 -2.84
N ALA A 96 11.25 10.20 -1.61
CA ALA A 96 12.03 10.63 -0.46
C ALA A 96 13.16 9.66 -0.11
N CYS A 97 12.91 8.35 -0.23
CA CYS A 97 13.85 7.30 0.19
C CYS A 97 14.61 6.64 -0.98
N GLY A 98 14.63 7.26 -2.16
CA GLY A 98 15.46 6.80 -3.28
C GLY A 98 15.05 5.45 -3.87
N GLN A 99 13.77 5.12 -3.78
CA GLN A 99 13.18 3.99 -4.50
C GLN A 99 12.95 4.39 -5.96
N ASP A 100 12.58 3.43 -6.81
CA ASP A 100 12.17 3.72 -8.19
C ASP A 100 10.69 4.17 -8.20
N PRO A 101 10.38 5.44 -8.51
CA PRO A 101 9.00 5.95 -8.45
C PRO A 101 8.05 5.28 -9.44
N ALA A 102 8.55 4.69 -10.53
CA ALA A 102 7.71 3.99 -11.50
C ALA A 102 7.08 2.71 -10.92
N HIS A 103 7.66 2.16 -9.85
CA HIS A 103 7.05 1.05 -9.11
C HIS A 103 5.82 1.47 -8.31
N VAL A 104 5.41 2.75 -8.27
CA VAL A 104 4.12 3.15 -7.69
C VAL A 104 2.95 2.41 -8.35
N VAL A 105 3.07 2.03 -9.62
CA VAL A 105 2.05 1.25 -10.35
C VAL A 105 1.70 -0.05 -9.63
N GLU A 106 2.69 -0.66 -8.98
CA GLU A 106 2.55 -1.94 -8.29
C GLU A 106 2.46 -1.73 -6.78
N GLY A 107 3.32 -0.87 -6.24
CA GLY A 107 3.37 -0.52 -4.83
C GLY A 107 2.10 0.10 -4.29
N SER A 108 1.25 0.68 -5.17
CA SER A 108 -0.06 1.22 -4.81
C SER A 108 -1.22 0.23 -4.92
N LEU A 109 -0.97 -1.01 -5.37
CA LEU A 109 -1.93 -2.09 -5.23
C LEU A 109 -2.15 -2.33 -3.74
N CYS A 110 -3.31 -1.89 -3.25
CA CYS A 110 -3.65 -1.92 -1.85
C CYS A 110 -5.14 -2.18 -1.68
N MET A 111 -5.48 -3.00 -0.69
CA MET A 111 -6.85 -3.21 -0.22
C MET A 111 -6.98 -2.68 1.20
N THR A 112 -7.95 -1.79 1.41
CA THR A 112 -8.28 -1.22 2.72
C THR A 112 -9.58 -1.84 3.23
N THR A 113 -9.55 -2.40 4.43
CA THR A 113 -10.74 -2.92 5.12
C THR A 113 -11.05 -2.10 6.36
N VAL A 114 -12.34 -1.99 6.67
CA VAL A 114 -12.85 -1.44 7.91
C VAL A 114 -13.85 -2.46 8.41
N ASP A 115 -13.55 -3.09 9.53
CA ASP A 115 -14.31 -4.21 10.08
C ASP A 115 -14.89 -3.82 11.45
N PRO A 116 -16.17 -4.11 11.75
CA PRO A 116 -16.73 -3.87 13.07
C PRO A 116 -15.94 -4.59 14.16
N ALA A 117 -15.70 -3.90 15.27
CA ALA A 117 -15.03 -4.44 16.46
C ALA A 117 -15.80 -4.05 17.74
N PRO A 118 -15.65 -4.79 18.86
CA PRO A 118 -16.45 -4.55 20.07
C PRO A 118 -16.42 -3.11 20.59
N SER A 119 -15.30 -2.41 20.44
CA SER A 119 -15.09 -1.05 20.95
C SER A 119 -15.00 0.03 19.85
N GLY A 120 -15.29 -0.32 18.58
CA GLY A 120 -15.18 0.58 17.44
C GLY A 120 -15.00 -0.16 16.12
N VAL A 121 -13.90 0.09 15.40
CA VAL A 121 -13.58 -0.61 14.15
C VAL A 121 -12.13 -1.02 14.09
N TYR A 122 -11.85 -2.15 13.44
CA TYR A 122 -10.50 -2.52 13.03
C TYR A 122 -10.30 -2.06 11.59
N VAL A 123 -9.29 -1.23 11.35
CA VAL A 123 -8.93 -0.77 10.00
C VAL A 123 -7.63 -1.41 9.60
N SER A 124 -7.55 -1.95 8.39
CA SER A 124 -6.35 -2.56 7.86
C SER A 124 -6.08 -2.17 6.42
N VAL A 125 -4.80 -2.22 6.03
CA VAL A 125 -4.35 -2.13 4.65
C VAL A 125 -3.50 -3.34 4.32
N THR A 126 -3.61 -3.84 3.09
CA THR A 126 -2.78 -4.94 2.59
C THR A 126 -2.20 -4.56 1.22
N LEU A 127 -0.88 -4.58 1.12
CA LEU A 127 -0.11 -4.27 -0.08
C LEU A 127 0.61 -5.56 -0.55
N PRO A 128 0.08 -6.31 -1.52
CA PRO A 128 0.66 -7.59 -1.95
C PRO A 128 1.91 -7.43 -2.83
N ALA A 129 2.10 -6.25 -3.43
CA ALA A 129 3.17 -6.03 -4.38
C ALA A 129 3.94 -4.75 -4.08
N LEU A 130 4.84 -4.77 -3.09
CA LEU A 130 5.63 -3.62 -2.67
C LEU A 130 7.12 -3.80 -2.99
N PRO A 131 7.61 -3.32 -4.17
CA PRO A 131 9.02 -3.39 -4.54
C PRO A 131 9.82 -2.30 -3.83
N VAL A 132 10.37 -2.65 -2.67
CA VAL A 132 11.19 -1.75 -1.85
C VAL A 132 12.57 -2.33 -1.54
N GLY A 133 13.57 -1.44 -1.43
CA GLY A 133 14.96 -1.76 -1.12
C GLY A 133 15.65 -0.63 -0.36
N THR A 134 16.69 -0.99 0.40
CA THR A 134 17.45 -0.05 1.24
C THR A 134 18.94 -0.01 0.90
N VAL A 135 19.30 -0.65 -0.23
CA VAL A 135 20.63 -0.67 -0.85
C VAL A 135 20.48 -0.62 -2.37
N GLY A 136 21.42 0.06 -3.05
CA GLY A 136 21.45 0.17 -4.51
C GLY A 136 20.48 1.19 -5.10
N GLY A 137 20.63 1.47 -6.40
CA GLY A 137 19.81 2.47 -7.10
C GLY A 137 19.89 3.86 -6.44
N GLY A 138 18.74 4.54 -6.36
CA GLY A 138 18.63 5.88 -5.79
C GLY A 138 18.92 5.97 -4.29
N THR A 139 18.96 4.85 -3.57
CA THR A 139 19.27 4.83 -2.12
C THR A 139 20.70 5.25 -1.79
N THR A 140 21.57 5.35 -2.81
CA THR A 140 22.96 5.78 -2.67
C THR A 140 23.14 7.30 -2.76
N VAL A 141 22.12 8.03 -3.25
CA VAL A 141 22.13 9.50 -3.29
C VAL A 141 22.02 10.04 -1.87
N GLU A 142 22.85 11.02 -1.52
CA GLU A 142 23.10 11.44 -0.14
C GLU A 142 21.83 11.86 0.59
N THR A 143 20.95 12.61 -0.08
CA THR A 143 19.68 13.08 0.50
C THR A 143 18.68 11.94 0.74
N GLN A 144 18.60 10.97 -0.15
CA GLN A 144 17.72 9.82 -0.04
C GLN A 144 18.24 8.84 1.03
N ALA A 145 19.56 8.69 1.11
CA ALA A 145 20.22 7.94 2.17
C ALA A 145 19.97 8.56 3.56
N GLU A 146 19.89 9.89 3.67
CA GLU A 146 19.49 10.57 4.91
C GLU A 146 18.07 10.20 5.31
N CYS A 147 17.10 10.25 4.38
CA CYS A 147 15.72 9.83 4.67
C CYS A 147 15.64 8.38 5.18
N LEU A 148 16.43 7.46 4.59
CA LEU A 148 16.52 6.08 5.07
C LEU A 148 17.18 5.97 6.46
N ARG A 149 18.14 6.86 6.78
CA ARG A 149 18.78 6.94 8.10
C ARG A 149 17.82 7.48 9.16
N LEU A 150 17.01 8.50 8.84
CA LEU A 150 15.95 9.01 9.72
C LEU A 150 14.93 7.92 10.08
N LEU A 151 14.60 7.05 9.13
CA LEU A 151 13.72 5.90 9.35
C LEU A 151 14.42 4.70 10.02
N GLY A 152 15.73 4.77 10.25
CA GLY A 152 16.53 3.71 10.85
C GLY A 152 16.57 2.42 10.02
N VAL A 153 16.61 2.55 8.69
CA VAL A 153 16.59 1.44 7.72
C VAL A 153 17.62 1.58 6.60
N ALA A 154 18.60 2.48 6.70
CA ALA A 154 19.66 2.60 5.70
C ALA A 154 20.58 1.35 5.69
N GLY A 155 20.99 0.90 4.50
CA GLY A 155 21.89 -0.24 4.34
C GLY A 155 21.17 -1.60 4.29
N SER A 156 21.94 -2.69 4.23
CA SER A 156 21.40 -4.04 4.04
C SER A 156 20.57 -4.54 5.22
N GLY A 157 20.84 -4.02 6.42
CA GLY A 157 20.40 -4.57 7.69
C GLY A 157 21.15 -5.85 8.06
N ASP A 158 20.87 -6.35 9.26
CA ASP A 158 21.42 -7.59 9.81
C ASP A 158 20.29 -8.44 10.43
N PRO A 159 19.95 -9.62 9.86
CA PRO A 159 20.55 -10.20 8.66
C PRO A 159 20.20 -9.40 7.39
N PRO A 160 20.94 -9.60 6.27
CA PRO A 160 20.66 -8.92 5.01
C PRO A 160 19.18 -9.00 4.58
N GLY A 161 18.62 -7.86 4.20
CA GLY A 161 17.22 -7.70 3.83
C GLY A 161 16.27 -7.36 4.98
N SER A 162 16.73 -7.37 6.24
CA SER A 162 15.91 -6.96 7.40
C SER A 162 15.48 -5.49 7.31
N ASN A 163 16.38 -4.59 6.91
CA ASN A 163 16.06 -3.18 6.71
C ASN A 163 15.02 -2.97 5.60
N ALA A 164 15.12 -3.71 4.50
CA ALA A 164 14.12 -3.64 3.43
C ALA A 164 12.74 -4.18 3.86
N ARG A 165 12.69 -5.17 4.76
CA ARG A 165 11.43 -5.63 5.37
C ARG A 165 10.83 -4.55 6.28
N LYS A 166 11.63 -4.01 7.19
CA LYS A 166 11.21 -2.92 8.09
C LYS A 166 10.76 -1.68 7.32
N PHE A 167 11.43 -1.34 6.22
CA PHE A 167 11.00 -0.23 5.37
C PHE A 167 9.63 -0.51 4.70
N GLY A 168 9.38 -1.76 4.28
CA GLY A 168 8.05 -2.18 3.81
C GLY A 168 6.95 -2.01 4.87
N GLU A 169 7.23 -2.36 6.13
CA GLU A 169 6.31 -2.15 7.26
C GLU A 169 6.03 -0.66 7.49
N ILE A 170 7.06 0.19 7.44
CA ILE A 170 6.93 1.65 7.58
C ILE A 170 6.03 2.22 6.46
N VAL A 171 6.23 1.78 5.22
CA VAL A 171 5.39 2.21 4.09
C VAL A 171 3.94 1.77 4.29
N ALA A 172 3.69 0.53 4.72
CA ALA A 172 2.34 0.04 4.99
C ALA A 172 1.65 0.82 6.14
N ALA A 173 2.38 1.13 7.22
CA ALA A 173 1.88 1.96 8.31
C ALA A 173 1.57 3.39 7.85
N GLY A 174 2.42 3.98 7.00
CA GLY A 174 2.17 5.28 6.39
C GLY A 174 0.91 5.27 5.51
N VAL A 175 0.72 4.22 4.70
CA VAL A 175 -0.48 4.03 3.88
C VAL A 175 -1.71 3.93 4.77
N LEU A 176 -1.68 3.13 5.84
CA LEU A 176 -2.78 3.04 6.81
C LEU A 176 -3.13 4.40 7.40
N ALA A 177 -2.13 5.19 7.84
CA ALA A 177 -2.36 6.52 8.38
C ALA A 177 -3.02 7.46 7.35
N GLY A 178 -2.55 7.42 6.10
CA GLY A 178 -3.16 8.15 4.99
C GLY A 178 -4.61 7.74 4.75
N GLU A 179 -4.88 6.44 4.68
CA GLU A 179 -6.22 5.89 4.47
C GLU A 179 -7.18 6.31 5.58
N LEU A 180 -6.75 6.22 6.85
CA LEU A 180 -7.53 6.66 8.00
C LEU A 180 -7.92 8.14 7.92
N SER A 181 -6.96 9.00 7.57
CA SER A 181 -7.21 10.43 7.46
C SER A 181 -8.23 10.74 6.36
N LEU A 182 -8.08 10.13 5.17
CA LEU A 182 -8.96 10.43 4.04
C LEU A 182 -10.36 9.80 4.22
N LEU A 183 -10.43 8.55 4.70
CA LEU A 183 -11.71 7.92 5.01
C LEU A 183 -12.45 8.69 6.12
N GLY A 184 -11.74 9.14 7.16
CA GLY A 184 -12.31 9.98 8.22
C GLY A 184 -12.90 11.28 7.68
N ALA A 185 -12.15 12.00 6.83
CA ALA A 185 -12.63 13.25 6.22
C ALA A 185 -13.89 13.04 5.36
N LEU A 186 -13.93 11.98 4.54
CA LEU A 186 -15.08 11.64 3.71
C LEU A 186 -16.29 11.22 4.56
N ALA A 187 -16.06 10.43 5.62
CA ALA A 187 -17.09 9.98 6.54
C ALA A 187 -17.67 11.13 7.38
N ALA A 188 -16.85 12.09 7.81
CA ALA A 188 -17.32 13.29 8.51
C ALA A 188 -18.25 14.15 7.63
N GLN A 189 -17.91 14.32 6.34
CA GLN A 189 -18.78 15.02 5.39
C GLN A 189 -20.08 14.26 5.13
N HIS A 190 -20.02 12.92 5.06
CA HIS A 190 -21.21 12.09 4.94
C HIS A 190 -22.14 12.24 6.14
N LEU A 191 -21.58 12.20 7.35
CA LEU A 191 -22.32 12.39 8.60
C LEU A 191 -22.99 13.76 8.66
N ALA A 192 -22.25 14.84 8.36
CA ALA A 192 -22.79 16.20 8.36
C ALA A 192 -23.97 16.37 7.38
N ARG A 193 -23.86 15.76 6.19
CA ARG A 193 -24.96 15.76 5.20
C ARG A 193 -26.16 14.99 5.71
N ALA A 194 -25.95 13.78 6.26
CA ALA A 194 -27.02 12.97 6.82
C ALA A 194 -27.79 13.74 7.91
N HIS A 195 -27.07 14.39 8.83
CA HIS A 195 -27.67 15.22 9.89
C HIS A 195 -28.48 16.38 9.33
N SER A 196 -27.93 17.11 8.35
CA SER A 196 -28.63 18.21 7.69
C SER A 196 -29.91 17.75 6.98
N THR A 197 -29.89 16.56 6.36
CA THR A 197 -31.04 16.05 5.60
C THR A 197 -32.09 15.34 6.46
N LEU A 198 -31.68 14.69 7.55
CA LEU A 198 -32.55 13.87 8.40
C LEU A 198 -32.93 14.57 9.71
N GLY A 199 -32.42 15.78 9.98
CA GLY A 199 -32.76 16.57 11.16
C GLY A 199 -32.31 15.97 12.48
N ARG A 200 -31.32 15.07 12.45
CA ARG A 200 -30.73 14.38 13.60
C ARG A 200 -29.26 14.13 13.34
#